data_AF-A0A3C0SU64-F1
#
_entry.id   AF-A0A3C0SU64-F1
#
_cell.length_a   1.000
_cell.length_b   1.000
_cell.length_c   1.000
_cell.angle_alpha   90.00
_cell.angle_beta   90.00
_cell.angle_gamma   90.00
#
_symmetry.space_group_name_H-M   'P 1'
#
loop_
_entity.id
_entity.type
_entity.pdbx_description
1 polymer ?
#
loop_
_entity_poly.entity_id
_entity_poly.type
_entity_poly.pdbx_seq_one_letter_code
_entity_poly.pdbx_strand_id
1 'polypeptide(L)'
;MENLMTFIPENLIILTVATYVLGVFLKKMESVKDKYITIILMVFCIIFSLILGGISANSILQGILCWGVSVGVNQTYKQISKE
;
A
#
# COMPACT_ATOMS: atom_id res chain seq x y z
N MET A 1 -4.38 -4.58 28.65
CA MET A 1 -5.10 -4.50 27.37
C MET A 1 -4.11 -4.01 26.33
N GLU A 2 -3.47 -4.92 25.60
CA GLU A 2 -2.55 -4.56 24.52
C GLU A 2 -3.35 -3.86 23.43
N ASN A 3 -3.07 -2.57 23.23
CA ASN A 3 -3.75 -1.75 22.23
C ASN A 3 -3.28 -2.19 20.84
N LEU A 4 -4.22 -2.44 19.92
CA LEU A 4 -3.91 -2.69 18.51
C LEU A 4 -3.14 -1.51 17.87
N MET A 5 -3.25 -0.32 18.44
CA MET A 5 -2.45 0.87 18.11
C MET A 5 -0.94 0.70 18.40
N THR A 6 -0.54 -0.27 19.23
CA THR A 6 0.88 -0.60 19.48
C THR A 6 1.48 -1.43 18.33
N PHE A 7 0.65 -2.15 17.57
CA PHE A 7 1.10 -3.02 16.48
C PHE A 7 1.10 -2.34 15.11
N ILE A 8 0.37 -1.23 14.97
CA ILE A 8 0.36 -0.37 13.78
C ILE A 8 0.66 1.05 14.25
N PRO A 9 1.94 1.47 14.28
CA PRO A 9 2.30 2.85 14.55
C PRO A 9 1.57 3.81 13.58
N GLU A 10 1.12 4.97 14.05
CA GLU A 10 0.39 6.01 13.28
C GLU A 10 1.05 6.33 11.93
N ASN A 11 2.37 6.16 11.87
CA ASN A 11 3.28 6.29 10.74
C ASN A 11 2.82 5.48 9.51
N LEU A 12 2.24 4.29 9.73
CA LEU A 12 1.80 3.38 8.67
C LEU A 12 0.45 3.78 8.07
N ILE A 13 -0.38 4.50 8.84
CA ILE A 13 -1.64 5.05 8.36
C ILE A 13 -1.35 6.14 7.33
N ILE A 14 -0.39 7.03 7.63
CA ILE A 14 0.12 8.02 6.67
C ILE A 14 0.68 7.33 5.42
N LEU A 15 1.46 6.25 5.59
CA LEU A 15 2.03 5.51 4.47
C LEU A 15 0.93 4.91 3.57
N THR A 16 -0.14 4.38 4.16
CA THR A 16 -1.27 3.81 3.43
C THR A 16 -1.98 4.85 2.58
N VAL A 17 -2.29 6.01 3.17
CA VAL A 17 -2.95 7.11 2.45
C VAL A 17 -2.05 7.66 1.34
N ALA A 18 -0.76 7.87 1.62
CA ALA A 18 0.21 8.36 0.64
C ALA A 18 0.38 7.37 -0.53
N THR A 19 0.44 6.06 -0.24
CA THR A 19 0.59 5.03 -1.27
C THR A 19 -0.67 4.91 -2.13
N TYR A 20 -1.85 5.07 -1.55
CA TYR A 20 -3.10 5.11 -2.32
C TYR A 20 -3.12 6.29 -3.30
N VAL A 21 -2.76 7.50 -2.84
CA VAL A 21 -2.66 8.70 -3.71
C VAL A 21 -1.63 8.49 -4.82
N LEU A 22 -0.46 7.94 -4.51
CA LEU A 22 0.55 7.56 -5.51
C LEU A 22 0.02 6.53 -6.51
N GLY A 23 -0.74 5.53 -6.05
CA GLY A 23 -1.38 4.53 -6.91
C GLY A 23 -2.40 5.13 -7.87
N VAL A 24 -3.24 6.05 -7.38
CA VAL A 24 -4.20 6.80 -8.22
C VAL A 24 -3.46 7.70 -9.22
N PHE A 25 -2.38 8.35 -8.81
CA PHE A 25 -1.55 9.17 -9.68
C PHE A 25 -0.88 8.35 -10.79
N LEU A 26 -0.26 7.22 -10.44
CA LEU A 26 0.35 6.27 -11.39
C LEU A 26 -0.70 5.68 -12.34
N LYS A 27 -1.93 5.45 -11.88
CA LYS A 27 -3.04 4.99 -12.73
C LYS A 27 -3.53 6.06 -13.70
N LYS A 28 -3.45 7.33 -13.31
CA LYS A 28 -3.77 8.47 -14.19
C LYS A 28 -2.69 8.67 -15.27
N MET A 29 -1.48 8.17 -15.05
CA MET A 29 -0.51 8.01 -16.14
C MET A 29 -0.95 6.86 -17.04
N GLU A 30 -1.63 7.19 -18.13
CA GLU A 30 -2.10 6.26 -19.16
C GLU A 30 -0.97 5.43 -19.81
N SER A 31 0.28 5.83 -19.59
CA SER A 31 1.47 5.15 -20.10
C SER A 31 1.88 3.90 -19.31
N VAL A 32 1.31 3.61 -18.13
CA VAL A 32 1.73 2.49 -17.27
C VAL A 32 0.63 1.42 -17.20
N LYS A 33 0.89 0.22 -17.72
CA LYS A 33 -0.05 -0.91 -17.60
C LYS A 33 -0.29 -1.25 -16.13
N ASP A 34 -1.53 -1.54 -15.77
CA ASP A 34 -1.96 -1.85 -14.39
C ASP A 34 -1.11 -2.88 -13.64
N LYS A 35 -0.56 -3.86 -14.37
CA LYS A 35 0.34 -4.89 -13.81
C LYS A 35 1.62 -4.26 -13.24
N TYR A 36 2.19 -3.27 -13.93
CA TYR A 36 3.41 -2.59 -13.48
C TYR A 36 3.12 -1.64 -12.30
N ILE A 37 1.96 -0.96 -12.30
CA ILE A 37 1.53 -0.13 -11.16
C ILE A 37 1.49 -0.97 -9.89
N THR A 38 0.88 -2.15 -9.97
CA THR A 38 0.75 -3.09 -8.85
C THR A 38 2.11 -3.52 -8.29
N ILE A 39 3.07 -3.84 -9.15
CA ILE A 39 4.41 -4.27 -8.75
C ILE A 39 5.21 -3.11 -8.15
N ILE A 40 5.16 -1.93 -8.78
CA ILE A 40 5.87 -0.73 -8.31
C ILE A 40 5.37 -0.33 -6.92
N LEU A 41 4.04 -0.33 -6.70
CA LEU A 41 3.47 -0.04 -5.39
C LEU A 41 3.87 -1.07 -4.33
N MET A 42 4.00 -2.35 -4.69
CA MET A 42 4.42 -3.40 -3.74
C MET A 42 5.81 -3.12 -3.21
N VAL A 43 6.76 -2.93 -4.13
CA VAL A 43 8.16 -2.67 -3.79
C VAL A 43 8.27 -1.36 -3.02
N PHE A 44 7.53 -0.33 -3.43
CA PHE A 44 7.48 0.95 -2.73
C PHE A 44 6.98 0.79 -1.28
N CYS A 45 5.82 0.15 -1.06
CA CYS A 45 5.28 -0.08 0.29
C CYS A 45 6.25 -0.85 1.20
N ILE A 46 6.88 -1.91 0.69
CA ILE A 46 7.81 -2.73 1.48
C ILE A 46 9.05 -1.92 1.86
N ILE A 47 9.66 -1.22 0.91
CA ILE A 47 10.85 -0.40 1.16
C ILE A 47 10.52 0.73 2.14
N PHE A 48 9.42 1.43 1.93
CA PHE A 48 9.05 2.55 2.80
C PHE A 48 8.67 2.09 4.21
N SER A 49 7.99 0.94 4.33
CA SER A 49 7.68 0.34 5.62
C SER A 49 8.95 -0.09 6.37
N LEU A 50 9.95 -0.62 5.66
CA LEU A 50 11.28 -0.91 6.23
C LEU A 50 12.03 0.35 6.69
N ILE A 51 11.92 1.45 5.94
CA ILE A 51 12.55 2.73 6.31
C ILE A 51 11.88 3.33 7.56
N LEU A 52 10.54 3.28 7.64
CA LEU A 52 9.76 3.86 8.74
C LEU A 52 9.78 3.01 10.01
N GLY A 53 9.69 1.68 9.87
CA GLY A 53 9.61 0.73 10.99
C GLY A 53 10.92 0.02 11.32
N GLY A 54 12.00 0.29 10.57
CA GLY A 54 13.26 -0.44 10.66
C GLY A 54 13.22 -1.82 9.99
N ILE A 55 14.39 -2.47 9.88
CA ILE A 55 14.52 -3.82 9.31
C ILE A 55 13.99 -4.84 10.32
N SER A 56 12.69 -5.12 10.22
CA SER A 56 12.00 -6.11 11.05
C SER A 56 11.01 -6.92 10.21
N ALA A 57 10.75 -8.16 10.62
CA ALA A 57 9.72 -8.98 9.98
C ALA A 57 8.34 -8.31 10.02
N ASN A 58 8.05 -7.56 11.09
CA ASN A 58 6.80 -6.84 11.24
C ASN A 58 6.66 -5.71 10.22
N SER A 59 7.73 -4.95 9.97
CA SER A 59 7.76 -3.88 8.96
C SER A 59 7.52 -4.42 7.55
N ILE A 60 8.05 -5.60 7.22
CA ILE A 60 7.83 -6.25 5.92
C ILE A 60 6.36 -6.64 5.77
N LEU A 61 5.80 -7.31 6.79
CA LEU A 61 4.39 -7.69 6.83
C LEU A 61 3.46 -6.47 6.72
N GLN A 62 3.75 -5.39 7.43
CA GLN A 62 3.01 -4.13 7.35
C GLN A 62 3.06 -3.52 5.95
N GLY A 63 4.21 -3.56 5.28
CA GLY A 63 4.34 -3.10 3.89
C GLY A 63 3.48 -3.92 2.92
N ILE A 64 3.47 -5.25 3.08
CA ILE A 64 2.63 -6.15 2.26
C ILE A 64 1.13 -5.90 2.53
N LEU A 65 0.74 -5.70 3.79
CA LEU A 65 -0.65 -5.40 4.16
C LEU A 65 -1.09 -4.05 3.58
N CYS A 66 -0.27 -3.01 3.71
CA CYS A 66 -0.52 -1.68 3.15
C CYS A 66 -0.69 -1.73 1.63
N TRP A 67 0.18 -2.48 0.94
CA TRP A 67 0.04 -2.75 -0.49
C TRP A 67 -1.26 -3.50 -0.81
N GLY A 68 -1.58 -4.56 -0.06
CA GLY A 68 -2.77 -5.38 -0.24
C GLY A 68 -4.07 -4.59 -0.10
N VAL A 69 -4.15 -3.68 0.87
CA VAL A 69 -5.30 -2.77 1.03
C VAL A 69 -5.38 -1.80 -0.14
N SER A 70 -4.28 -1.15 -0.51
CA SER A 70 -4.28 -0.17 -1.61
C SER A 70 -4.64 -0.79 -2.97
N VAL A 71 -4.11 -1.98 -3.28
CA VAL A 71 -4.39 -2.69 -4.53
C VAL A 71 -5.74 -3.38 -4.49
N GLY A 72 -6.13 -3.94 -3.34
CA GLY A 72 -7.45 -4.51 -3.09
C GLY A 72 -8.54 -3.50 -3.39
N VAL A 73 -8.46 -2.28 -2.86
CA VAL A 73 -9.40 -1.19 -3.17
C VAL A 73 -9.46 -0.90 -4.67
N ASN A 74 -8.32 -0.88 -5.37
CA ASN A 74 -8.29 -0.67 -6.82
C ASN A 74 -8.91 -1.83 -7.62
N GLN A 75 -8.71 -3.08 -7.18
CA GLN A 75 -9.34 -4.24 -7.82
C GLN A 75 -10.84 -4.31 -7.53
N THR A 76 -11.27 -4.03 -6.30
CA THR A 76 -12.68 -3.92 -5.91
C THR A 76 -13.37 -2.81 -6.70
N TYR A 77 -12.75 -1.63 -6.82
CA TYR A 77 -13.27 -0.55 -7.67
C TYR A 77 -13.43 -0.97 -9.13
N LYS A 78 -12.46 -1.71 -9.70
CA LYS A 78 -12.56 -2.23 -11.07
C LYS A 78 -13.62 -3.31 -11.24
N GLN A 79 -13.89 -4.11 -10.20
CA GLN A 79 -14.96 -5.10 -10.24
C GLN A 79 -16.32 -4.42 -10.18
N ILE A 80 -16.50 -3.45 -9.28
CA ILE A 80 -17.75 -2.69 -9.15
C ILE A 80 -18.03 -1.84 -10.41
N SER A 81 -17.00 -1.22 -10.99
CA SER A 81 -17.13 -0.41 -12.21
C SER A 81 -17.21 -1.25 -13.50
N LYS A 82 -17.15 -2.58 -13.41
CA LYS A 82 -17.36 -3.50 -14.54
C LYS A 82 -18.80 -4.02 -14.63
N GLU A 83 -19.69 -3.57 -13.75
CA GLU A 83 -21.13 -3.52 -14.01
C GLU A 83 -21.52 -2.21 -14.71
#